data_AF-A0A519RTW2-F1
#
_entry.id   AF-A0A519RTW2-F1
#
_cell.length_a   1.000
_cell.length_b   1.000
_cell.length_c   1.000
_cell.angle_alpha   90.00
_cell.angle_beta   90.00
_cell.angle_gamma   90.00
#
_symmetry.space_group_name_H-M   'P 1'
#
loop_
_entity.id
_entity.type
_entity.pdbx_description
1 polymer ?
#
loop_
_entity_poly.entity_id
_entity_poly.type
_entity_poly.pdbx_seq_one_letter_code
_entity_poly.pdbx_strand_id
1 'polypeptide(L)' 'MAKSSPPHFGPVPGIAPGHEFANRLELWGAGVHRQTQAGISAWQGEGAESIVLSGGYEDDEDLGTVIIY' A
#
# COMPACT_ATOMS: atom_id res chain seq x y z
N MET A 1 2.40 -16.31 -17.27
CA MET A 1 2.29 -15.24 -16.26
C MET A 1 1.58 -15.82 -15.06
N ALA A 2 2.18 -15.78 -13.87
CA ALA A 2 1.50 -16.29 -12.67
C ALA A 2 0.20 -15.50 -12.48
N LYS A 3 -0.91 -16.21 -12.24
CA LYS A 3 -2.20 -15.59 -11.95
C LYS A 3 -2.01 -14.75 -10.68
N SER A 4 -2.26 -13.44 -10.75
CA SER A 4 -2.14 -12.61 -9.56
C SER A 4 -3.13 -13.11 -8.50
N SER A 5 -2.65 -13.32 -7.28
CA SER A 5 -3.53 -13.63 -6.14
C SER A 5 -4.68 -12.60 -6.06
N PRO A 6 -5.88 -13.00 -5.60
CA PRO A 6 -6.99 -12.08 -5.43
C PRO A 6 -6.61 -10.88 -4.52
N PRO A 7 -7.33 -9.75 -4.60
CA PRO A 7 -7.10 -8.63 -3.69
C PRO A 7 -7.23 -9.08 -2.23
N HIS A 8 -6.42 -8.48 -1.36
CA HIS A 8 -6.51 -8.71 0.09
C HIS A 8 -6.75 -7.39 0.78
N PHE A 9 -7.96 -7.22 1.33
CA PHE A 9 -8.35 -6.03 2.06
C PHE A 9 -8.14 -6.23 3.56
N GLY A 10 -7.48 -5.27 4.20
CA GLY A 10 -7.25 -5.23 5.64
C GLY A 10 -5.84 -5.65 6.08
N PRO A 11 -5.64 -5.88 7.39
CA PRO A 11 -4.32 -6.14 7.96
C PRO A 11 -3.69 -7.44 7.44
N VAL A 12 -2.39 -7.41 7.14
CA VAL A 12 -1.63 -8.62 6.77
C VAL A 12 -1.25 -9.41 8.02
N PRO A 13 -1.52 -10.73 8.08
CA PRO A 13 -1.15 -11.55 9.23
C PRO A 13 0.34 -11.48 9.57
N GLY A 14 0.66 -11.25 10.84
CA GLY A 14 2.04 -11.17 11.34
C GLY A 14 2.71 -9.81 11.19
N ILE A 15 2.04 -8.81 10.63
CA ILE A 15 2.58 -7.46 10.46
C ILE A 15 1.72 -6.48 11.26
N ALA A 16 2.35 -5.80 12.21
CA ALA A 16 1.70 -4.81 13.06
C ALA A 16 1.99 -3.37 12.56
N PRO A 17 1.12 -2.39 12.87
CA PRO A 17 1.44 -0.97 12.67
C PRO A 17 2.77 -0.61 13.31
N GLY A 18 3.60 0.17 12.58
CA GLY A 18 4.96 0.52 13.00
C GLY A 18 6.05 -0.46 12.54
N HIS A 19 5.71 -1.55 11.84
CA HIS A 19 6.71 -2.38 11.18
C HIS A 19 7.43 -1.61 10.07
N GLU A 20 8.76 -1.60 10.12
CA GLU A 20 9.60 -0.95 9.13
C GLU A 20 10.10 -1.96 8.08
N PHE A 21 10.03 -1.56 6.81
CA PHE A 21 10.61 -2.32 5.69
C PHE A 21 11.76 -1.52 5.09
N ALA A 22 12.86 -2.18 4.71
CA ALA A 22 14.03 -1.51 4.18
C ALA A 22 13.78 -0.84 2.83
N ASN A 23 12.85 -1.38 2.02
CA ASN A 23 12.52 -0.85 0.71
C ASN A 23 11.16 -1.37 0.19
N ARG A 24 10.74 -0.85 -0.97
CA ARG A 24 9.48 -1.23 -1.65
C ARG A 24 9.43 -2.69 -2.09
N LEU A 25 10.57 -3.34 -2.34
CA LEU A 25 10.60 -4.75 -2.73
C LEU A 25 10.31 -5.66 -1.54
N GLU A 26 10.84 -5.33 -0.36
CA GLU A 26 10.53 -6.05 0.87
C GLU A 26 9.06 -5.86 1.29
N LEU A 27 8.56 -4.62 1.25
CA LEU A 27 7.14 -4.30 1.47
C LEU A 27 6.21 -5.09 0.53
N TRP A 28 6.60 -5.21 -0.75
CA TRP A 28 5.89 -6.01 -1.75
C TRP A 28 5.92 -7.50 -1.42
N GLY A 29 7.09 -8.04 -1.06
CA GLY A 29 7.25 -9.44 -0.69
C GLY A 29 6.46 -9.82 0.56
N ALA A 30 6.29 -8.87 1.49
CA ALA A 30 5.46 -9.01 2.69
C ALA A 30 3.95 -8.93 2.39
N GLY A 31 3.56 -8.47 1.19
CA GLY A 31 2.16 -8.39 0.77
C GLY A 31 1.36 -7.21 1.33
N VAL A 32 1.99 -6.29 2.05
CA VAL A 32 1.34 -5.08 2.61
C VAL A 32 0.97 -4.09 1.51
N HIS A 33 1.82 -3.93 0.50
CA HIS A 33 1.54 -3.11 -0.66
C HIS A 33 2.07 -3.78 -1.92
N ARG A 34 1.16 -4.16 -2.83
CA ARG A 34 1.46 -5.09 -3.93
C ARG A 34 1.98 -4.42 -5.21
N GLN A 35 2.40 -3.16 -5.12
CA GLN A 35 3.12 -2.45 -6.17
C GLN A 35 4.52 -2.09 -5.69
N THR A 36 5.53 -2.19 -6.56
CA THR A 36 6.91 -1.80 -6.22
C THR A 36 7.20 -0.33 -6.51
N GLN A 37 6.35 0.33 -7.30
CA GLN A 37 6.52 1.73 -7.70
C GLN A 37 5.27 2.58 -7.45
N ALA A 38 4.11 2.19 -7.99
CA ALA A 38 2.87 2.97 -7.87
C ALA A 38 2.49 3.24 -6.40
N GLY A 39 1.90 4.40 -6.12
CA GLY A 39 1.48 4.76 -4.76
C GLY A 39 0.22 4.04 -4.30
N ILE A 40 -0.68 3.71 -5.23
CA ILE A 40 -1.95 3.02 -4.95
C ILE A 40 -1.90 1.60 -5.53
N SER A 41 -2.25 0.60 -4.71
CA SER A 41 -2.57 -0.75 -5.18
C SER A 41 -4.09 -0.91 -5.20
N ALA A 42 -4.66 -1.06 -6.38
CA ALA A 42 -6.11 -1.11 -6.56
C ALA A 42 -6.55 -2.10 -7.63
N TRP A 43 -7.80 -2.53 -7.51
CA TRP A 43 -8.48 -3.42 -8.43
C TRP A 43 -9.71 -2.72 -9.00
N GLN A 44 -9.80 -2.71 -10.33
CA GLN A 44 -10.90 -2.06 -11.03
C GLN A 44 -12.24 -2.70 -10.64
N GLY A 45 -13.16 -1.89 -10.13
CA GLY A 45 -14.48 -2.35 -9.69
C GLY A 45 -14.56 -2.86 -8.25
N GLU A 46 -13.43 -3.04 -7.55
CA GLU A 46 -13.38 -3.56 -6.17
C GLU A 46 -12.89 -2.50 -5.17
N GLY A 47 -11.89 -1.71 -5.56
CA GLY A 47 -11.31 -0.64 -4.72
C GLY A 47 -9.80 -0.77 -4.52
N ALA A 48 -9.26 0.10 -3.67
CA ALA A 48 -7.84 0.13 -3.31
C ALA A 48 -7.57 -0.71 -2.05
N GLU A 49 -6.60 -1.63 -2.12
CA GLU A 49 -6.22 -2.48 -0.99
C GLU A 49 -5.18 -1.80 -0.09
N SER A 50 -4.37 -0.90 -0.64
CA SER A 50 -3.35 -0.15 0.10
C SER A 50 -2.87 1.09 -0.67
N ILE A 51 -2.35 2.05 0.09
CA ILE A 51 -1.76 3.29 -0.41
C ILE A 51 -0.44 3.57 0.30
N VAL A 52 0.50 4.22 -0.39
CA VAL A 52 1.78 4.68 0.14
C VAL A 52 1.83 6.21 0.05
N LEU A 53 2.04 6.86 1.18
CA LEU A 53 2.34 8.29 1.26
C LEU A 53 3.84 8.48 1.10
N SER A 54 4.27 9.06 -0.02
CA SER A 54 5.70 9.27 -0.33
C SER A 54 6.07 10.73 -0.59
N GLY A 55 5.15 11.68 -0.34
CA GLY A 55 5.34 13.10 -0.67
C GLY A 55 5.53 13.34 -2.17
N GLY A 56 4.88 12.52 -3.00
CA GLY A 56 5.01 12.59 -4.46
C GLY A 56 4.09 13.61 -5.12
N TYR A 57 3.10 14.11 -4.37
CA TYR A 57 2.10 15.07 -4.81
C TYR A 57 2.17 16.30 -3.89
N GLU A 58 2.21 17.48 -4.49
CA GLU A 58 2.34 18.74 -3.75
C GLU A 58 1.06 19.16 -3.03
N ASP A 59 -0.06 18.58 -3.46
CA ASP A 59 -1.40 18.78 -2.94
C ASP A 59 -1.83 17.75 -1.89
N ASP A 60 -0.96 16.79 -1.53
CA ASP A 60 -1.18 15.90 -0.39
C ASP A 60 -1.13 16.70 0.93
N GLU A 61 -2.13 16.50 1.80
CA GLU A 61 -2.15 17.06 3.16
C GLU A 61 -2.16 15.93 4.21
N ASP A 62 -1.13 15.89 5.05
CA ASP A 62 -1.05 15.01 6.22
C ASP A 62 -1.48 15.75 7.50
N LEU A 63 -2.66 15.43 8.00
CA LEU A 63 -3.24 15.96 9.24
C LEU A 63 -3.18 14.94 10.38
N GLY A 64 -2.31 13.94 10.27
CA GLY A 64 -2.11 12.85 11.24
C GLY A 64 -3.19 11.77 11.13
N THR A 65 -4.37 12.01 11.72
CA THR A 65 -5.47 11.02 11.69
C THR A 65 -6.30 11.07 10.41
N VAL A 66 -6.09 12.10 9.59
CA VAL A 66 -6.74 12.30 8.30
C VAL A 66 -5.67 12.66 7.29
N ILE A 67 -5.76 12.06 6.11
CA ILE A 67 -4.89 12.37 4.98
C ILE A 67 -5.80 12.78 3.82
N ILE A 68 -5.45 13.87 3.15
CA ILE A 68 -6.01 14.26 1.85
C ILE A 68 -4.98 13.84 0.81
N TYR A 69 -5.38 12.95 -0.10
CA TYR A 69 -4.57 12.30 -1.12
C TYR A 69 -5.37 12.18 -2.41
#